data_AF-A0A925ZTJ4-F1
#
_entry.id   AF-A0A925ZTJ4-F1
#
_cell.length_a   1.000
_cell.length_b   1.000
_cell.length_c   1.000
_cell.angle_alpha   90.00
_cell.angle_beta   90.00
_cell.angle_gamma   90.00
#
_symmetry.space_group_name_H-M   'P 1'
#
loop_
_entity.id
_entity.type
_entity.pdbx_description
1 polymer ?
#
loop_
_entity_poly.entity_id
_entity_poly.type
_entity_poly.pdbx_seq_one_letter_code
_entity_poly.pdbx_strand_id
1 'polypeptide(L)'
;ASHLYIYRQRPDINGIVHTHSPYATAFAAVGRPIPVYLTAIADEFGGPIPCAGFALIGGEEIGQQVVEHIGASPAVLLKNHGVFTVGKSAKAAVKAAVMTEDVARTVWYALQLGTPDEIAPDDVAKLHRRYTQVYGQ
;
A
#
# COMPACT_ATOMS: atom_id res chain seq x y z
N ALA A 1 -9.89 6.60 -16.19
CA ALA A 1 -10.35 7.68 -15.29
C ALA A 1 -9.51 7.75 -14.01
N SER A 2 -9.41 6.68 -13.22
CA SER A 2 -8.72 6.67 -11.92
C SER A 2 -7.26 7.17 -11.94
N HIS A 3 -6.41 6.66 -12.84
CA HIS A 3 -5.00 7.10 -12.93
C HIS A 3 -4.89 8.61 -13.23
N LEU A 4 -5.70 9.10 -14.17
CA LEU A 4 -5.69 10.51 -14.55
C LEU A 4 -6.16 11.41 -13.40
N TYR A 5 -7.18 10.97 -12.66
CA TYR A 5 -7.63 11.67 -11.45
C TYR A 5 -6.50 11.76 -10.42
N ILE A 6 -5.83 10.64 -10.12
CA ILE A 6 -4.71 10.60 -9.16
C ILE A 6 -3.60 11.56 -9.60
N TYR A 7 -3.17 11.52 -10.86
CA TYR A 7 -2.12 12.44 -11.34
C TYR A 7 -2.51 13.93 -11.22
N ARG A 8 -3.79 14.28 -11.41
CA ARG A 8 -4.25 15.67 -11.23
C ARG A 8 -4.22 16.10 -9.76
N GLN A 9 -4.52 15.21 -8.83
CA GLN A 9 -4.59 15.52 -7.39
C GLN A 9 -3.25 15.39 -6.67
N ARG A 10 -2.31 14.60 -7.21
CA ARG A 10 -1.03 14.27 -6.58
C ARG A 10 0.13 14.55 -7.53
N PRO A 11 0.56 15.81 -7.66
CA PRO A 11 1.65 16.20 -8.57
C PRO A 11 3.02 15.62 -8.18
N ASP A 12 3.15 15.04 -6.98
CA ASP A 12 4.33 14.33 -6.50
C ASP A 12 4.48 12.90 -7.08
N ILE A 13 3.44 12.38 -7.75
CA ILE A 13 3.39 11.03 -8.30
C ILE A 13 3.67 11.06 -9.82
N ASN A 14 4.64 10.26 -10.26
CA ASN A 14 4.97 10.07 -11.69
C ASN A 14 4.91 8.60 -12.13
N GLY A 15 4.38 7.72 -11.28
CA GLY A 15 4.15 6.33 -11.60
C GLY A 15 2.99 5.79 -10.78
N ILE A 16 2.11 5.04 -11.44
CA ILE A 16 0.99 4.35 -10.81
C ILE A 16 0.94 2.93 -11.37
N VAL A 17 0.77 1.95 -10.49
CA VAL A 17 0.54 0.56 -10.84
C VAL A 17 -0.75 0.09 -10.18
N HIS A 18 -1.55 -0.66 -10.93
CA HIS A 18 -2.75 -1.33 -10.43
C HIS A 18 -2.59 -2.83 -10.62
N THR A 19 -2.86 -3.60 -9.56
CA THR A 19 -2.81 -5.07 -9.61
C THR A 19 -4.00 -5.68 -8.87
N HIS A 20 -4.35 -6.91 -9.25
CA HIS A 20 -5.22 -7.80 -8.47
C HIS A 20 -4.36 -8.92 -7.88
N SER A 21 -3.31 -8.53 -7.16
CA SER A 21 -2.34 -9.49 -6.62
C SER A 21 -3.00 -10.32 -5.50
N PRO A 22 -2.91 -11.67 -5.51
CA PRO A 22 -3.80 -12.53 -4.73
C PRO A 22 -3.80 -12.27 -3.22
N TYR A 23 -2.62 -12.15 -2.60
CA TYR A 23 -2.55 -12.01 -1.15
C TYR A 23 -3.00 -10.63 -0.70
N ALA A 24 -2.54 -9.56 -1.35
CA ALA A 24 -3.01 -8.21 -1.02
C ALA A 24 -4.52 -8.04 -1.29
N THR A 25 -5.02 -8.64 -2.37
CA THR A 25 -6.46 -8.64 -2.68
C THR A 25 -7.26 -9.45 -1.67
N ALA A 26 -6.69 -10.47 -1.01
CA ALA A 26 -7.38 -11.17 0.08
C ALA A 26 -7.68 -10.24 1.28
N PHE A 27 -6.72 -9.38 1.67
CA PHE A 27 -6.96 -8.33 2.67
C PHE A 27 -8.02 -7.32 2.20
N ALA A 28 -7.92 -6.90 0.93
CA ALA A 28 -8.89 -6.00 0.32
C ALA A 28 -10.31 -6.58 0.29
N ALA A 29 -10.46 -7.87 -0.01
CA ALA A 29 -11.75 -8.56 -0.08
C ALA A 29 -12.48 -8.57 1.27
N VAL A 30 -11.73 -8.63 2.38
CA VAL A 30 -12.29 -8.53 3.74
C VAL A 30 -12.30 -7.10 4.29
N GLY A 31 -11.86 -6.12 3.50
CA GLY A 31 -11.84 -4.71 3.87
C GLY A 31 -10.90 -4.38 5.03
N ARG A 32 -9.75 -5.05 5.12
CA ARG A 32 -8.77 -4.85 6.20
C ARG A 32 -7.47 -4.25 5.65
N PRO A 33 -6.82 -3.35 6.40
CA PRO A 33 -5.44 -2.95 6.09
C PRO A 33 -4.47 -4.12 6.32
N ILE A 34 -3.25 -4.00 5.79
CA ILE A 34 -2.15 -4.91 6.14
C ILE A 34 -1.37 -4.29 7.32
N PRO A 35 -1.36 -4.92 8.52
CA PRO A 35 -0.70 -4.38 9.71
C PRO A 35 0.83 -4.42 9.62
N VAL A 36 1.51 -3.66 10.49
CA VAL A 36 2.97 -3.54 10.48
C VAL A 36 3.62 -4.61 11.36
N TYR A 37 3.62 -5.85 10.90
CA TYR A 37 4.28 -6.96 11.59
C TYR A 37 5.75 -7.16 11.20
N LEU A 38 6.20 -6.56 10.10
CA LEU A 38 7.53 -6.79 9.52
C LEU A 38 8.24 -5.46 9.26
N THR A 39 9.56 -5.45 9.46
CA THR A 39 10.40 -4.27 9.21
C THR A 39 10.35 -3.82 7.75
N ALA A 40 10.15 -4.73 6.78
CA ALA A 40 9.95 -4.38 5.38
C ALA A 40 8.69 -3.52 5.15
N ILE A 41 7.64 -3.72 5.97
CA ILE A 41 6.43 -2.90 5.91
C ILE A 41 6.73 -1.50 6.47
N ALA A 42 7.42 -1.43 7.60
CA ALA A 42 7.83 -0.17 8.19
C ALA A 42 8.77 0.64 7.26
N ASP A 43 9.77 -0.02 6.67
CA ASP A 43 10.76 0.61 5.80
C ASP A 43 10.10 1.28 4.57
N GLU A 44 9.28 0.55 3.81
CA GLU A 44 8.70 1.07 2.55
C GLU A 44 7.44 1.93 2.77
N PHE A 45 6.55 1.52 3.67
CA PHE A 45 5.20 2.11 3.78
C PHE A 45 5.06 3.08 4.96
N GLY A 46 5.96 3.04 5.94
CA GLY A 46 5.95 3.94 7.10
C GLY A 46 4.76 3.75 8.03
N GLY A 47 4.00 2.67 7.87
CA GLY A 47 2.74 2.40 8.55
C GLY A 47 2.02 1.22 7.92
N PRO A 48 0.80 0.89 8.39
CA PRO A 48 0.00 -0.15 7.78
C PRO A 48 -0.38 0.22 6.35
N ILE A 49 -0.51 -0.76 5.46
CA ILE A 49 -1.00 -0.50 4.10
C ILE A 49 -2.52 -0.31 4.20
N PRO A 50 -3.05 0.90 3.94
CA PRO A 50 -4.46 1.21 4.16
C PRO A 50 -5.36 0.43 3.20
N CYS A 51 -6.60 0.18 3.62
CA CYS A 51 -7.66 -0.31 2.74
C CYS A 51 -8.75 0.76 2.62
N ALA A 52 -8.93 1.31 1.43
CA ALA A 52 -10.03 2.20 1.12
C ALA A 52 -11.36 1.45 0.98
N GLY A 53 -12.44 2.22 0.86
CA GLY A 53 -13.79 1.70 0.66
C GLY A 53 -14.00 1.06 -0.72
N PHE A 54 -15.20 0.52 -0.91
CA PHE A 54 -15.65 0.01 -2.20
C PHE A 54 -16.04 1.19 -3.10
N ALA A 55 -15.71 1.08 -4.39
CA ALA A 55 -16.17 2.00 -5.42
C ALA A 55 -16.51 1.22 -6.69
N LEU A 56 -17.55 1.67 -7.40
CA LEU A 56 -17.92 1.10 -8.69
C LEU A 56 -16.86 1.43 -9.75
N ILE A 57 -16.60 0.47 -10.63
CA ILE A 57 -15.71 0.67 -11.79
C ILE A 57 -16.47 1.46 -12.85
N GLY A 58 -15.86 2.50 -13.39
CA GLY A 58 -16.40 3.21 -14.55
C GLY A 58 -16.16 4.73 -14.56
N GLY A 59 -15.88 5.34 -13.41
CA GLY A 59 -15.62 6.77 -13.29
C GLY A 59 -14.38 7.13 -12.49
N GLU A 60 -14.38 8.31 -11.88
CA GLU A 60 -13.27 8.85 -11.09
C GLU A 60 -13.30 8.39 -9.62
N GLU A 61 -14.36 7.70 -9.19
CA GLU A 61 -14.62 7.29 -7.80
C GLU A 61 -13.49 6.43 -7.24
N ILE A 62 -12.93 5.53 -8.05
CA ILE A 62 -11.74 4.75 -7.67
C ILE A 62 -10.53 5.66 -7.42
N GLY A 63 -10.33 6.68 -8.27
CA GLY A 63 -9.26 7.65 -8.08
C GLY A 63 -9.45 8.49 -6.81
N GLN A 64 -10.70 8.87 -6.50
CA GLN A 64 -11.07 9.56 -5.26
C GLN A 64 -10.74 8.71 -4.04
N GLN A 65 -11.18 7.45 -4.03
CA GLN A 65 -10.87 6.52 -2.94
C GLN A 65 -9.37 6.37 -2.71
N VAL A 66 -8.57 6.26 -3.78
CA VAL A 66 -7.11 6.21 -3.67
C VAL A 66 -6.57 7.48 -3.03
N VAL A 67 -6.90 8.66 -3.55
CA VAL A 67 -6.35 9.94 -3.07
C VAL A 67 -6.73 10.21 -1.61
N GLU A 68 -7.96 9.90 -1.21
CA GLU A 68 -8.47 10.13 0.15
C GLU A 68 -7.82 9.23 1.20
N HIS A 69 -7.45 8.00 0.84
CA HIS A 69 -7.05 6.97 1.81
C HIS A 69 -5.56 6.61 1.77
N ILE A 70 -4.85 6.88 0.67
CA ILE A 70 -3.45 6.47 0.51
C ILE A 70 -2.50 7.23 1.44
N GLY A 71 -2.82 8.48 1.80
CA GLY A 71 -1.96 9.32 2.64
C GLY A 71 -0.53 9.41 2.11
N ALA A 72 0.44 9.14 2.99
CA ALA A 72 1.86 9.09 2.68
C ALA A 72 2.37 7.71 2.21
N SER A 73 1.55 6.66 2.33
CA SER A 73 1.93 5.31 1.88
C SER A 73 2.11 5.28 0.36
N PRO A 74 3.05 4.47 -0.18
CA PRO A 74 3.14 4.23 -1.61
C PRO A 74 2.11 3.21 -2.12
N ALA A 75 1.23 2.67 -1.26
CA ALA A 75 0.22 1.69 -1.63
C ALA A 75 -1.10 1.86 -0.86
N VAL A 76 -2.21 1.50 -1.50
CA VAL A 76 -3.55 1.40 -0.90
C VAL A 76 -4.30 0.21 -1.50
N LEU A 77 -5.00 -0.53 -0.66
CA LEU A 77 -5.93 -1.58 -1.06
C LEU A 77 -7.31 -0.97 -1.35
N LEU A 78 -8.06 -1.55 -2.27
CA LEU A 78 -9.44 -1.16 -2.57
C LEU A 78 -10.38 -2.31 -2.24
N LYS A 79 -11.31 -2.07 -1.33
CA LYS A 79 -12.22 -3.10 -0.84
C LYS A 79 -12.95 -3.81 -1.99
N ASN A 80 -12.92 -5.15 -1.97
CA ASN A 80 -13.48 -6.04 -3.00
C ASN A 80 -12.91 -5.85 -4.43
N HIS A 81 -11.72 -5.27 -4.58
CA HIS A 81 -11.15 -5.00 -5.89
C HIS A 81 -9.68 -5.44 -6.02
N GLY A 82 -8.73 -4.70 -5.46
CA GLY A 82 -7.30 -4.92 -5.70
C GLY A 82 -6.42 -3.85 -5.06
N VAL A 83 -5.28 -3.54 -5.68
CA VAL A 83 -4.25 -2.65 -5.13
C VAL A 83 -3.96 -1.50 -6.10
N PHE A 84 -3.74 -0.31 -5.56
CA PHE A 84 -3.08 0.78 -6.25
C PHE A 84 -1.78 1.12 -5.55
N THR A 85 -0.69 1.23 -6.30
CA THR A 85 0.58 1.74 -5.80
C THR A 85 1.05 2.93 -6.61
N VAL A 86 1.82 3.79 -5.97
CA VAL A 86 2.26 5.08 -6.50
C VAL A 86 3.74 5.31 -6.23
N GLY A 87 4.38 6.17 -7.02
CA GLY A 87 5.76 6.56 -6.75
C GLY A 87 6.24 7.70 -7.62
N LYS A 88 7.46 8.20 -7.32
CA LYS A 88 8.14 9.26 -8.09
C LYS A 88 8.57 8.82 -9.50
N SER A 89 8.40 7.55 -9.84
CA SER A 89 8.63 6.97 -11.16
C SER A 89 7.82 5.68 -11.32
N ALA A 90 7.64 5.22 -12.56
CA ALA A 90 7.02 3.91 -12.82
C ALA A 90 7.77 2.76 -12.11
N LYS A 91 9.12 2.81 -12.07
CA LYS A 91 9.94 1.81 -11.36
C LYS A 91 9.65 1.80 -9.86
N ALA A 92 9.49 2.97 -9.23
CA ALA A 92 9.13 3.06 -7.82
C ALA A 92 7.72 2.50 -7.54
N ALA A 93 6.75 2.80 -8.41
CA ALA A 93 5.40 2.25 -8.28
C ALA A 93 5.37 0.72 -8.44
N VAL A 94 6.13 0.16 -9.38
CA VAL A 94 6.29 -1.30 -9.55
C VAL A 94 6.93 -1.93 -8.32
N LYS A 95 8.00 -1.33 -7.77
CA LYS A 95 8.64 -1.80 -6.53
C LYS A 95 7.61 -1.87 -5.39
N ALA A 96 6.84 -0.80 -5.18
CA ALA A 96 5.80 -0.77 -4.16
C ALA A 96 4.72 -1.86 -4.40
N ALA A 97 4.33 -2.13 -5.65
CA ALA A 97 3.38 -3.19 -5.98
C ALA A 97 3.91 -4.59 -5.63
N VAL A 98 5.17 -4.88 -5.98
CA VAL A 98 5.83 -6.15 -5.64
C VAL A 98 5.96 -6.30 -4.13
N MET A 99 6.46 -5.26 -3.44
CA MET A 99 6.61 -5.30 -1.98
C MET A 99 5.27 -5.47 -1.27
N THR A 100 4.19 -4.81 -1.74
CA THR A 100 2.85 -4.94 -1.18
C THR A 100 2.36 -6.39 -1.22
N GLU A 101 2.54 -7.07 -2.36
CA GLU A 101 2.13 -8.47 -2.50
C GLU A 101 2.99 -9.41 -1.64
N ASP A 102 4.30 -9.19 -1.60
CA ASP A 102 5.22 -10.05 -0.83
C ASP A 102 4.97 -9.93 0.68
N VAL A 103 4.80 -8.70 1.21
CA VAL A 103 4.47 -8.52 2.63
C VAL A 103 3.07 -9.03 2.95
N ALA A 104 2.09 -8.83 2.06
CA ALA A 104 0.74 -9.39 2.25
C ALA A 104 0.78 -10.92 2.34
N ARG A 105 1.57 -11.58 1.48
CA ARG A 105 1.78 -13.03 1.52
C ARG A 105 2.35 -13.49 2.85
N THR A 106 3.42 -12.84 3.33
CA THR A 106 4.04 -13.21 4.60
C THR A 106 3.09 -12.95 5.78
N VAL A 107 2.39 -11.81 5.81
CA VAL A 107 1.40 -11.51 6.86
C VAL A 107 0.26 -12.53 6.84
N TRP A 108 -0.23 -12.92 5.67
CA TRP A 108 -1.24 -13.97 5.53
C TRP A 108 -0.77 -15.28 6.18
N TYR A 109 0.43 -15.76 5.85
CA TYR A 109 0.98 -16.97 6.45
C TYR A 109 1.21 -16.82 7.96
N ALA A 110 1.70 -15.68 8.43
CA ALA A 110 1.91 -15.43 9.85
C ALA A 110 0.61 -15.55 10.65
N LEU A 111 -0.50 -15.04 10.10
CA LEU A 111 -1.84 -15.16 10.71
C LEU A 111 -2.39 -16.59 10.72
N GLN A 112 -1.91 -17.48 9.85
CA GLN A 112 -2.25 -18.92 9.92
C GLN A 112 -1.42 -19.66 10.97
N LEU A 113 -0.21 -19.17 11.27
CA LEU A 113 0.71 -19.76 12.24
C LEU A 113 0.43 -19.30 13.67
N GLY A 114 -0.10 -18.07 13.84
CA GLY A 114 -0.40 -17.51 15.15
C GLY A 114 -0.86 -16.05 15.10
N THR A 115 -0.70 -15.35 16.21
CA THR A 115 -0.99 -13.91 16.32
C THR A 115 0.33 -13.14 16.35
N PRO A 116 0.72 -12.44 15.27
CA PRO A 116 1.94 -11.64 15.26
C PRO A 116 1.79 -10.37 16.10
N ASP A 117 2.89 -9.91 16.70
CA ASP A 117 2.95 -8.62 17.39
C ASP A 117 3.21 -7.48 16.40
N GLU A 118 2.49 -6.37 16.53
CA GLU A 118 2.76 -5.16 15.75
C GLU A 118 4.03 -4.46 16.23
N ILE A 119 4.81 -3.94 15.29
CA ILE A 119 5.96 -3.08 15.60
C ILE A 119 5.44 -1.76 16.18
N ALA A 120 6.03 -1.33 17.29
CA ALA A 120 5.64 -0.09 17.95
C ALA A 120 5.76 1.13 17.01
N PRO A 121 4.81 2.08 17.03
CA PRO A 121 4.79 3.23 16.11
C PRO A 121 6.09 4.04 16.06
N ASP A 122 6.75 4.23 17.20
CA ASP A 122 8.03 4.95 17.27
C ASP A 122 9.15 4.22 16.51
N ASP A 123 9.14 2.89 16.53
CA ASP A 123 10.13 2.09 15.82
C ASP A 123 9.80 2.02 14.33
N VAL A 124 8.52 1.98 13.96
CA VAL A 124 8.08 2.14 12.55
C VAL A 124 8.60 3.45 11.98
N ALA A 125 8.44 4.56 12.70
CA ALA A 125 8.92 5.88 12.26
C ALA A 125 10.45 5.93 12.09
N LYS A 126 11.21 5.32 13.01
CA LYS A 126 12.68 5.23 12.91
C LYS A 126 13.12 4.40 11.70
N LEU A 127 12.50 3.24 11.49
CA LEU A 127 12.78 2.35 10.37
C LEU A 127 12.51 3.04 9.04
N HIS A 128 11.32 3.65 8.89
CA HIS A 128 10.94 4.37 7.68
C HIS A 128 11.89 5.53 7.37
N ARG A 129 12.27 6.31 8.38
CA ARG A 129 13.25 7.40 8.22
C ARG A 129 14.61 6.88 7.77
N ARG A 130 15.13 5.82 8.40
CA ARG A 130 16.41 5.20 8.02
C ARG A 130 16.37 4.72 6.57
N TYR A 131 15.29 4.05 6.16
CA TYR A 131 15.14 3.54 4.81
C TYR A 131 15.10 4.67 3.78
N THR A 132 14.26 5.68 4.00
CA THR A 132 14.04 6.75 3.02
C THR A 132 15.16 7.80 2.96
N GLN A 133 15.93 7.99 4.03
CA GLN A 133 16.93 9.07 4.13
C GLN A 133 18.39 8.60 4.14
N VAL A 134 18.68 7.32 4.41
CA VAL A 134 20.06 6.83 4.62
C VAL A 134 20.44 5.68 3.69
N TYR A 135 19.58 4.68 3.52
CA TYR A 135 19.97 3.41 2.88
C TYR A 135 19.22 3.10 1.57
N GLY A 136 17.92 3.37 1.49
CA GLY A 136 17.03 2.90 0.41
C GLY A 136 16.92 3.80 -0.81
N GLN A 137 17.90 4.71 -1.02
CA GLN A 137 17.99 5.60 -2.19
C GLN A 137 18.58 4.86 -3.40
#